data_AF-K1IYB4-F1
#
_entry.id   AF-K1IYB4-F1
#
_cell.length_a   1.000
_cell.length_b   1.000
_cell.length_c   1.000
_cell.angle_alpha   90.00
_cell.angle_beta   90.00
_cell.angle_gamma   90.00
#
_symmetry.space_group_name_H-M   'P 1'
#
loop_
_entity.id
_entity.type
_entity.pdbx_description
1 polymer ?
#
loop_
_entity_poly.entity_id
_entity_poly.type
_entity_poly.pdbx_seq_one_letter_code
_entity_poly.pdbx_strand_id
1 'polypeptide(L)'
;MKITFNGNTYPIRKNAEGLYSLTDIEKAWLAEGNTGGQLRHWKDNPDVVTMIKGSEIRILSKGGRGGTWGCKRAAILYASYCSREFQLAVIDAFIALTEGDTMQAAAIAESVAVSPELLEKHDTTRKAMNDAIKAKGIDMCGNAYGNFYRLACKAATGYVPSVLTGKNGSAKEYIKQVSNVPCMNALIACMETITMGLKVGLDYHKVAAMLNVETSQNGELLG
;
A
#
# COMPACT_ATOMS: atom_id res chain seq x y z
N MET A 1 -15.32 -4.11 -9.03
CA MET A 1 -14.19 -4.61 -8.20
C MET A 1 -13.20 -3.47 -8.06
N LYS A 2 -12.20 -3.58 -7.18
CA LYS A 2 -11.10 -2.63 -7.10
C LYS A 2 -9.83 -3.32 -7.57
N ILE A 3 -8.98 -2.63 -8.32
CA ILE A 3 -7.66 -3.09 -8.74
C ILE A 3 -6.70 -1.98 -8.41
N THR A 4 -5.54 -2.31 -7.85
CA THR A 4 -4.49 -1.34 -7.63
C THR A 4 -3.33 -1.59 -8.57
N PHE A 5 -2.81 -0.52 -9.15
CA PHE A 5 -1.56 -0.49 -9.91
C PHE A 5 -0.68 0.61 -9.34
N ASN A 6 0.61 0.34 -9.13
CA ASN A 6 1.59 1.27 -8.58
C ASN A 6 1.10 2.00 -7.31
N GLY A 7 0.31 1.30 -6.50
CA GLY A 7 -0.28 1.79 -5.26
C GLY A 7 -1.58 2.60 -5.36
N ASN A 8 -2.02 2.98 -6.56
CA ASN A 8 -3.29 3.66 -6.78
C ASN A 8 -4.44 2.68 -7.03
N THR A 9 -5.52 2.79 -6.25
CA THR A 9 -6.69 1.92 -6.39
C THR A 9 -7.73 2.49 -7.36
N TYR A 10 -8.11 1.69 -8.35
CA TYR A 10 -9.06 2.03 -9.38
C TYR A 10 -10.37 1.22 -9.26
N PRO A 11 -11.54 1.89 -9.27
CA PRO A 11 -12.83 1.20 -9.34
C PRO A 11 -13.06 0.66 -10.75
N ILE A 12 -13.27 -0.65 -10.85
CA ILE A 12 -13.61 -1.34 -12.10
C ILE A 12 -15.13 -1.56 -12.13
N ARG A 13 -15.79 -0.95 -13.12
CA ARG A 13 -17.25 -1.03 -13.28
C ARG A 13 -17.69 -2.45 -13.58
N LYS A 14 -18.92 -2.76 -13.18
CA LYS A 14 -19.61 -4.01 -13.48
C LYS A 14 -20.86 -3.68 -14.29
N ASN A 15 -21.12 -4.42 -15.38
CA ASN A 15 -22.34 -4.24 -16.18
C ASN A 15 -23.52 -5.03 -15.58
N ALA A 16 -24.71 -4.90 -16.20
CA ALA A 16 -25.93 -5.58 -15.76
C ALA A 16 -25.83 -7.13 -15.82
N GLU A 17 -24.99 -7.67 -16.69
CA GLU A 17 -24.71 -9.11 -16.79
C GLU A 17 -23.66 -9.61 -15.78
N GLY A 18 -23.16 -8.69 -14.95
CA GLY A 18 -22.17 -8.98 -13.93
C GLY A 18 -20.73 -9.10 -14.44
N LEU A 19 -20.44 -8.67 -15.66
CA LEU A 19 -19.09 -8.63 -16.22
C LEU A 19 -18.37 -7.34 -15.82
N TYR A 20 -17.05 -7.42 -15.66
CA TYR A 20 -16.18 -6.31 -15.28
C TYR A 20 -15.60 -5.62 -16.52
N SER A 21 -15.45 -4.29 -16.47
CA SER A 21 -14.89 -3.51 -17.58
C SER A 21 -13.39 -3.71 -17.70
N LEU A 22 -12.93 -4.46 -18.71
CA LEU A 22 -11.51 -4.59 -19.03
C LEU A 22 -10.92 -3.29 -19.57
N THR A 23 -11.76 -2.46 -20.19
CA THR A 23 -11.38 -1.11 -20.62
C THR A 23 -11.09 -0.19 -19.42
N ASP A 24 -11.75 -0.37 -18.28
CA ASP A 24 -11.42 0.42 -17.07
C ASP A 24 -10.06 0.01 -16.51
N ILE A 25 -9.70 -1.28 -16.63
CA ILE A 25 -8.38 -1.79 -16.24
C ILE A 25 -7.30 -1.22 -17.16
N GLU A 26 -7.54 -1.16 -18.47
CA GLU A 26 -6.62 -0.52 -19.42
C GLU A 26 -6.47 0.98 -19.16
N LYS A 27 -7.56 1.67 -18.80
CA LYS A 27 -7.49 3.08 -18.40
C LYS A 27 -6.73 3.31 -17.11
N ALA A 28 -6.91 2.45 -16.12
CA ALA A 28 -6.14 2.48 -14.88
C ALA A 28 -4.65 2.29 -15.17
N TRP A 29 -4.30 1.32 -16.01
CA TRP A 29 -2.93 1.07 -16.44
C TRP A 29 -2.30 2.28 -17.16
N LEU A 30 -3.05 2.93 -18.05
CA LEU A 30 -2.63 4.15 -18.73
C LEU A 30 -2.45 5.35 -17.79
N ALA A 31 -3.31 5.48 -16.77
CA ALA A 31 -3.23 6.56 -15.80
C ALA A 31 -1.93 6.52 -14.98
N GLU A 32 -1.36 5.32 -14.82
CA GLU A 32 -0.04 5.10 -14.19
C GLU A 32 1.16 5.43 -15.12
N GLY A 33 0.92 6.00 -16.29
CA GLY A 33 1.98 6.41 -17.23
C GLY A 33 2.47 5.30 -18.17
N ASN A 34 1.77 4.17 -18.23
CA ASN A 34 2.15 3.05 -19.10
C ASN A 34 1.57 3.17 -20.52
N THR A 35 2.01 2.28 -21.41
CA THR A 35 1.59 2.25 -22.82
C THR A 35 0.23 1.55 -23.02
N GLY A 36 -0.59 2.08 -23.92
CA GLY A 36 -1.89 1.49 -24.29
C GLY A 36 -1.80 0.35 -25.30
N GLY A 37 -2.95 -0.27 -25.61
CA GLY A 37 -3.04 -1.37 -26.57
C GLY A 37 -2.90 -2.75 -25.95
N GLN A 38 -2.56 -2.82 -24.66
CA GLN A 38 -2.37 -4.06 -23.90
C GLN A 38 -3.61 -4.95 -23.95
N LEU A 39 -4.81 -4.37 -23.93
CA LEU A 39 -6.05 -5.14 -23.98
C LEU A 39 -6.21 -5.87 -25.32
N ARG A 40 -5.78 -5.25 -26.41
CA ARG A 40 -5.81 -5.89 -27.72
C ARG A 40 -4.77 -7.00 -27.77
N HIS A 41 -3.53 -6.70 -27.41
CA HIS A 41 -2.43 -7.68 -27.40
C HIS A 41 -2.72 -8.90 -26.53
N TRP A 42 -3.30 -8.68 -25.35
CA TRP A 42 -3.69 -9.75 -24.44
C TRP A 42 -4.77 -10.65 -25.05
N LYS A 43 -5.79 -10.08 -25.72
CA LYS A 43 -6.83 -10.87 -26.39
C LYS A 43 -6.33 -11.66 -27.59
N ASP A 44 -5.27 -11.18 -28.23
CA ASP A 44 -4.65 -11.83 -29.39
C ASP A 44 -3.66 -12.93 -28.97
N ASN A 45 -3.36 -13.07 -27.67
CA ASN A 45 -2.50 -14.13 -27.15
C ASN A 45 -3.17 -15.52 -27.39
N PRO A 46 -2.46 -16.51 -27.99
CA PRO A 46 -3.00 -17.83 -28.29
C PRO A 46 -3.65 -18.56 -27.11
N ASP A 47 -3.07 -18.43 -25.91
CA ASP A 47 -3.60 -19.07 -24.70
C ASP A 47 -4.93 -18.43 -24.30
N VAL A 48 -5.01 -17.11 -24.35
CA VAL A 48 -6.23 -16.35 -24.06
C VAL A 48 -7.32 -16.65 -25.09
N VAL A 49 -6.96 -16.73 -26.38
CA VAL A 49 -7.87 -17.13 -27.46
C VAL A 49 -8.42 -18.53 -27.20
N THR A 50 -7.56 -19.46 -26.76
CA THR A 50 -7.97 -20.83 -26.42
C THR A 50 -8.93 -20.83 -25.24
N MET A 51 -8.64 -20.09 -24.17
CA MET A 51 -9.54 -19.96 -23.01
C MET A 51 -10.89 -19.33 -23.37
N ILE A 52 -10.93 -18.37 -24.30
CA ILE A 52 -12.19 -17.78 -24.79
C ILE A 52 -12.99 -18.82 -25.58
N LYS A 53 -12.36 -19.53 -26.52
CA LYS A 53 -13.01 -20.58 -27.33
C LYS A 53 -13.51 -21.74 -26.48
N GLY A 54 -12.74 -22.13 -25.47
CA GLY A 54 -13.10 -23.14 -24.48
C GLY A 54 -14.14 -22.69 -23.46
N SER A 55 -14.59 -21.42 -23.51
CA SER A 55 -15.50 -20.81 -22.53
C SER A 55 -14.98 -20.81 -21.09
N GLU A 56 -13.67 -20.99 -20.88
CA GLU A 56 -13.02 -20.87 -19.57
C GLU A 56 -13.06 -19.44 -19.05
N ILE A 57 -13.04 -18.48 -19.98
CA ILE A 57 -13.28 -17.07 -19.73
C ILE A 57 -14.31 -16.52 -20.71
N ARG A 58 -15.16 -15.61 -20.22
CA ARG A 58 -16.18 -14.92 -21.02
C ARG A 58 -15.74 -13.48 -21.25
N ILE A 59 -15.69 -13.04 -22.50
CA ILE A 59 -15.43 -11.65 -22.89
C ILE A 59 -16.52 -11.19 -23.86
N LEU A 60 -17.07 -10.00 -23.62
CA LEU A 60 -18.00 -9.31 -24.50
C LEU A 60 -17.38 -7.98 -24.93
N SER A 61 -17.13 -7.83 -26.22
CA SER A 61 -16.78 -6.54 -26.80
C SER A 61 -18.05 -5.90 -27.36
N LYS A 62 -18.53 -4.80 -26.77
CA LYS A 62 -19.60 -4.02 -27.39
C LYS A 62 -18.96 -3.02 -28.35
N GLY A 63 -19.29 -3.11 -29.63
CA GLY A 63 -18.82 -2.17 -30.65
C GLY A 63 -19.11 -0.70 -30.29
N GLY A 64 -18.29 0.22 -30.78
CA GLY A 64 -18.41 1.66 -30.50
C GLY A 64 -17.94 2.07 -29.10
N ARG A 65 -18.69 2.95 -28.42
CA ARG A 65 -18.36 3.49 -27.07
C ARG A 65 -18.58 2.50 -25.91
N GLY A 66 -18.95 1.25 -26.21
CA GLY A 66 -19.42 0.27 -25.23
C GLY A 66 -18.33 -0.40 -24.39
N GLY A 67 -17.07 -0.36 -24.82
CA GLY A 67 -15.94 -0.98 -24.12
C GLY A 67 -15.92 -2.51 -24.17
N THR A 68 -14.87 -3.09 -23.59
CA THR A 68 -14.70 -4.55 -23.48
C THR A 68 -14.97 -5.00 -22.05
N TRP A 69 -15.80 -6.02 -21.90
CA TRP A 69 -16.27 -6.55 -20.62
C TRP A 69 -15.84 -8.00 -20.48
N GLY A 70 -15.42 -8.42 -19.30
CA GLY A 70 -14.95 -9.79 -19.04
C GLY A 70 -15.55 -10.36 -17.75
N CYS A 71 -15.63 -11.68 -17.65
CA CYS A 71 -15.95 -12.33 -16.37
C CYS A 71 -14.85 -12.03 -15.33
N LYS A 72 -15.11 -12.35 -14.05
CA LYS A 72 -14.14 -12.09 -12.96
C LYS A 72 -12.76 -12.70 -13.26
N ARG A 73 -12.72 -13.92 -13.79
CA ARG A 73 -11.48 -14.61 -14.18
C ARG A 73 -10.74 -13.86 -15.30
N ALA A 74 -11.44 -13.40 -16.34
CA ALA A 74 -10.86 -12.58 -17.39
C ALA A 74 -10.28 -11.26 -16.86
N ALA A 75 -10.97 -10.60 -15.93
CA ALA A 75 -10.51 -9.36 -15.33
C ALA A 75 -9.23 -9.54 -14.51
N ILE A 76 -9.13 -10.61 -13.72
CA ILE A 76 -7.92 -10.93 -12.95
C ILE A 76 -6.76 -11.26 -13.90
N LEU A 77 -6.98 -12.14 -14.88
CA LEU A 77 -5.95 -12.52 -15.85
C LEU A 77 -5.42 -11.31 -16.63
N TYR A 78 -6.30 -10.41 -17.07
CA TYR A 78 -5.89 -9.21 -17.78
C TYR A 78 -5.12 -8.25 -16.88
N ALA A 79 -5.57 -8.03 -15.64
CA ALA A 79 -4.84 -7.19 -14.69
C ALA A 79 -3.45 -7.75 -14.35
N SER A 80 -3.33 -9.07 -14.22
CA SER A 80 -2.05 -9.77 -14.04
C SER A 80 -1.15 -9.65 -15.26
N TYR A 81 -1.71 -9.62 -16.48
CA TYR A 81 -0.95 -9.36 -17.69
C TYR A 81 -0.41 -7.92 -17.74
N CYS A 82 -1.20 -6.93 -17.31
CA CYS A 82 -0.77 -5.53 -17.27
C CYS A 82 0.32 -5.29 -16.23
N SER A 83 0.20 -5.86 -15.03
CA SER A 83 1.09 -5.57 -13.90
C SER A 83 1.68 -6.85 -13.31
N ARG A 84 3.01 -6.94 -13.38
CA ARG A 84 3.78 -8.00 -12.72
C ARG A 84 3.58 -8.00 -11.20
N GLU A 85 3.50 -6.83 -10.59
CA GLU A 85 3.25 -6.70 -9.14
C GLU A 85 1.90 -7.28 -8.77
N PHE A 86 0.86 -6.95 -9.54
CA PHE A 86 -0.47 -7.52 -9.36
C PHE A 86 -0.47 -9.04 -9.59
N GLN A 87 0.27 -9.53 -10.59
CA GLN A 87 0.43 -10.97 -10.84
C GLN A 87 1.06 -11.70 -9.65
N LEU A 88 2.15 -11.15 -9.09
CA LEU A 88 2.81 -11.74 -7.92
C LEU A 88 1.87 -11.75 -6.71
N ALA A 89 1.13 -10.67 -6.46
CA ALA A 89 0.16 -10.63 -5.36
C ALA A 89 -0.93 -11.70 -5.49
N VAL A 90 -1.41 -12.00 -6.70
CA VAL A 90 -2.37 -13.08 -6.94
C VAL A 90 -1.75 -14.45 -6.63
N ILE A 91 -0.48 -14.67 -6.99
CA ILE A 91 0.25 -15.91 -6.71
C ILE A 91 0.47 -16.07 -5.20
N ASP A 92 0.95 -15.03 -4.54
CA ASP A 92 1.25 -15.04 -3.10
C ASP A 92 -0.02 -15.26 -2.27
N ALA A 93 -1.15 -14.65 -2.66
CA ALA A 93 -2.44 -14.89 -2.02
C ALA A 93 -2.89 -16.35 -2.17
N PHE A 94 -2.63 -16.97 -3.33
CA PHE A 94 -2.93 -18.38 -3.56
C PHE A 94 -2.02 -19.29 -2.73
N ILE A 95 -0.72 -19.01 -2.65
CA ILE A 95 0.24 -19.77 -1.83
C ILE A 95 -0.18 -19.73 -0.36
N ALA A 96 -0.40 -18.54 0.20
CA ALA A 96 -0.83 -18.37 1.59
C ALA A 96 -2.13 -19.14 1.88
N LEU A 97 -3.08 -19.13 0.93
CA LEU A 97 -4.32 -19.90 1.05
C LEU A 97 -4.05 -21.41 1.10
N THR A 98 -3.16 -21.93 0.25
CA THR A 98 -2.81 -23.35 0.21
C THR A 98 -2.01 -23.81 1.43
N GLU A 99 -1.28 -22.90 2.07
CA GLU A 99 -0.56 -23.15 3.33
C GLU A 99 -1.48 -23.08 4.56
N GLY A 100 -2.77 -22.78 4.37
CA GLY A 100 -3.77 -22.70 5.43
C GLY A 100 -3.85 -21.34 6.13
N ASP A 101 -3.04 -20.36 5.72
CA ASP A 101 -3.07 -19.00 6.24
C ASP A 101 -4.12 -18.15 5.50
N THR A 102 -5.39 -18.45 5.81
CA THR A 102 -6.55 -17.75 5.22
C THR A 102 -6.57 -16.25 5.52
N MET A 103 -6.00 -15.81 6.65
CA MET A 103 -5.91 -14.39 7.01
C MET A 103 -4.85 -13.69 6.17
N GLN A 104 -3.67 -14.30 6.02
CA GLN A 104 -2.63 -13.78 5.14
C GLN A 104 -3.06 -13.80 3.67
N ALA A 105 -3.80 -14.82 3.22
CA ALA A 105 -4.35 -14.88 1.87
C ALA A 105 -5.35 -13.74 1.60
N ALA A 106 -6.26 -13.47 2.55
CA ALA A 106 -7.18 -12.34 2.48
C ALA A 106 -6.42 -11.01 2.51
N ALA A 107 -5.45 -10.89 3.43
CA ALA A 107 -4.60 -9.71 3.53
C ALA A 107 -3.83 -9.47 2.24
N ILE A 108 -3.24 -10.47 1.58
CA ILE A 108 -2.51 -10.32 0.32
C ILE A 108 -3.45 -9.98 -0.84
N ALA A 109 -4.61 -10.65 -0.91
CA ALA A 109 -5.65 -10.33 -1.89
C ALA A 109 -6.19 -8.89 -1.73
N GLU A 110 -6.16 -8.37 -0.50
CA GLU A 110 -6.45 -6.98 -0.16
C GLU A 110 -5.20 -6.06 -0.25
N SER A 111 -3.97 -6.60 -0.16
CA SER A 111 -2.71 -5.88 0.01
C SER A 111 -2.13 -5.29 -1.26
N VAL A 112 -2.91 -5.24 -2.33
CA VAL A 112 -2.69 -4.22 -3.35
C VAL A 112 -3.02 -2.81 -2.80
N ALA A 113 -3.34 -2.65 -1.50
CA ALA A 113 -3.07 -1.46 -0.69
C ALA A 113 -2.74 -1.89 0.76
N VAL A 114 -1.95 -1.11 1.51
CA VAL A 114 -1.60 -1.35 2.93
C VAL A 114 -2.79 -1.96 3.71
N SER A 115 -2.62 -3.17 4.27
CA SER A 115 -3.75 -3.94 4.81
C SER A 115 -4.45 -3.24 5.99
N PRO A 116 -5.76 -3.46 6.23
CA PRO A 116 -6.47 -2.91 7.37
C PRO A 116 -5.81 -3.26 8.71
N GLU A 117 -5.31 -4.49 8.88
CA GLU A 117 -4.60 -4.89 10.10
C GLU A 117 -3.30 -4.12 10.27
N LEU A 118 -2.60 -3.81 9.17
CA LEU A 118 -1.37 -3.03 9.22
C LEU A 118 -1.63 -1.55 9.53
N LEU A 119 -2.77 -1.01 9.06
CA LEU A 119 -3.24 0.33 9.43
C LEU A 119 -3.68 0.40 10.90
N GLU A 120 -4.34 -0.65 11.39
CA GLU A 120 -4.74 -0.79 12.80
C GLU A 120 -3.52 -0.96 13.70
N LYS A 121 -2.52 -1.74 13.27
CA LYS A 121 -1.23 -1.87 13.96
C LYS A 121 -0.53 -0.51 14.01
N HIS A 122 -0.48 0.24 12.92
CA HIS A 122 0.04 1.61 12.92
C HIS A 122 -0.67 2.48 13.96
N ASP A 123 -2.00 2.48 14.00
CA ASP A 123 -2.77 3.34 14.92
C ASP A 123 -2.58 2.92 16.38
N THR A 124 -2.52 1.62 16.65
CA THR A 124 -2.26 1.06 17.97
C THR A 124 -0.85 1.41 18.45
N THR A 125 0.16 1.24 17.60
CA THR A 125 1.54 1.61 17.90
C THR A 125 1.69 3.12 18.11
N ARG A 126 1.02 3.94 17.30
CA ARG A 126 1.00 5.40 17.47
C ARG A 126 0.37 5.81 18.80
N LYS A 127 -0.72 5.15 19.20
CA LYS A 127 -1.37 5.38 20.50
C LYS A 127 -0.42 5.01 21.64
N ALA A 128 0.22 3.84 21.59
CA ALA A 128 1.17 3.39 22.61
C ALA A 128 2.38 4.34 22.75
N MET A 129 2.88 4.87 21.62
CA MET A 129 3.94 5.88 21.62
C MET A 129 3.47 7.18 22.32
N ASN A 130 2.28 7.67 22.00
CA ASN A 130 1.72 8.86 22.64
C ASN A 130 1.49 8.65 24.14
N ASP A 131 1.01 7.47 24.55
CA ASP A 131 0.83 7.12 25.96
C ASP A 131 2.18 7.12 26.71
N ALA A 132 3.25 6.63 26.08
CA ALA A 132 4.60 6.66 26.65
C ALA A 132 5.16 8.09 26.79
N ILE A 133 4.91 8.97 25.80
CA ILE A 133 5.28 10.40 25.86
C ILE A 133 4.56 11.08 27.03
N LYS A 134 3.24 10.81 27.18
CA LYS A 134 2.42 11.35 28.26
C LYS A 134 2.90 10.88 29.63
N ALA A 135 3.19 9.58 29.78
CA ALA A 135 3.68 9.00 31.03
C ALA A 135 5.02 9.59 31.49
N LYS A 136 5.85 10.09 30.57
CA LYS A 136 7.10 10.79 30.89
C LYS A 136 6.93 12.25 31.29
N GLY A 137 5.72 12.79 31.25
CA GLY A 137 5.49 14.21 31.53
C GLY A 137 6.11 15.15 30.49
N ILE A 138 6.43 14.64 29.28
CA ILE A 138 6.97 15.42 28.15
C ILE A 138 5.85 16.28 27.49
N ASP A 139 4.61 16.18 27.99
CA ASP A 139 3.47 16.97 27.53
C ASP A 139 3.56 18.43 28.05
N MET A 140 4.54 19.16 27.52
CA MET A 140 4.52 20.62 27.54
C MET A 140 4.23 21.09 26.11
N CYS A 141 2.98 21.48 25.88
CA CYS A 141 2.48 22.23 24.71
C CYS A 141 2.22 21.45 23.41
N GLY A 142 1.72 20.20 23.43
CA GLY A 142 1.05 19.55 22.28
C GLY A 142 1.93 19.19 21.06
N ASN A 143 3.12 19.77 20.94
CA ASN A 143 4.04 19.58 19.82
C ASN A 143 4.88 18.29 19.95
N ALA A 144 4.97 17.70 21.16
CA ALA A 144 5.77 16.51 21.43
C ALA A 144 5.34 15.30 20.58
N TYR A 145 4.03 15.00 20.53
CA TYR A 145 3.50 13.89 19.71
C TYR A 145 3.87 14.06 18.23
N GLY A 146 3.76 15.30 17.72
CA GLY A 146 4.14 15.62 16.35
C GLY A 146 5.63 15.44 16.10
N ASN A 147 6.49 15.89 17.03
CA ASN A 147 7.94 15.82 16.90
C ASN A 147 8.45 14.38 16.89
N PHE A 148 7.96 13.51 17.77
CA PHE A 148 8.34 12.09 17.77
C PHE A 148 7.82 11.36 16.53
N TYR A 149 6.59 11.64 16.09
CA TYR A 149 6.07 11.07 14.85
C TYR A 149 6.87 11.50 13.62
N ARG A 150 7.37 12.75 13.59
CA ARG A 150 8.28 13.24 12.54
C ARG A 150 9.62 12.51 12.55
N LEU A 151 10.17 12.17 13.73
CA LEU A 151 11.39 11.35 13.82
C LEU A 151 11.15 9.97 13.23
N ALA A 152 10.06 9.29 13.61
CA ALA A 152 9.72 7.98 13.07
C ALA A 152 9.57 8.01 11.54
N CYS A 153 8.90 9.04 11.01
CA CYS A 153 8.73 9.21 9.57
C CYS A 153 10.06 9.51 8.86
N LYS A 154 10.92 10.36 9.43
CA LYS A 154 12.24 10.65 8.85
C LYS A 154 13.15 9.42 8.85
N ALA A 155 13.12 8.63 9.91
CA ALA A 155 13.87 7.37 10.00
C ALA A 155 13.37 6.32 9.00
N ALA A 156 12.05 6.16 8.89
CA ALA A 156 11.44 5.17 8.01
C ALA A 156 11.51 5.52 6.52
N THR A 157 11.47 6.81 6.18
CA THR A 157 11.29 7.26 4.79
C THR A 157 12.44 8.11 4.25
N GLY A 158 13.36 8.56 5.11
CA GLY A 158 14.36 9.59 4.79
C GLY A 158 13.81 11.02 4.78
N TYR A 159 12.48 11.20 4.80
CA TYR A 159 11.83 12.50 4.68
C TYR A 159 10.89 12.79 5.85
N VAL A 160 10.69 14.08 6.13
CA VAL A 160 9.65 14.50 7.09
C VAL A 160 8.28 14.49 6.42
N PRO A 161 7.16 14.29 7.17
CA PRO A 161 5.82 14.20 6.60
C PRO A 161 5.45 15.37 5.68
N SER A 162 5.85 16.60 6.02
CA SER A 162 5.56 17.79 5.21
C SER A 162 6.21 17.78 3.82
N VAL A 163 7.30 17.03 3.62
CA VAL A 163 7.93 16.82 2.32
C VAL A 163 7.15 15.79 1.51
N LEU A 164 6.65 14.74 2.16
CA LEU A 164 5.88 13.68 1.51
C LEU A 164 4.46 14.13 1.13
N THR A 165 3.81 14.94 1.96
CA THR A 165 2.36 15.17 1.85
C THR A 165 1.96 16.62 1.54
N GLY A 166 2.92 17.54 1.45
CA GLY A 166 2.65 18.97 1.62
C GLY A 166 2.31 19.33 3.07
N LYS A 167 2.28 20.63 3.41
CA LYS A 167 2.33 21.16 4.78
C LYS A 167 1.36 20.54 5.82
N ASN A 168 0.26 19.90 5.40
CA ASN A 168 -0.83 19.45 6.28
C ASN A 168 -1.26 17.97 6.13
N GLY A 169 -0.47 17.11 5.48
CA GLY A 169 -0.87 15.71 5.28
C GLY A 169 -0.23 14.71 6.25
N SER A 170 -0.75 13.48 6.23
CA SER A 170 -0.34 12.38 7.11
C SER A 170 0.58 11.42 6.36
N ALA A 171 1.74 11.11 6.94
CA ALA A 171 2.67 10.11 6.38
C ALA A 171 1.98 8.74 6.20
N LYS A 172 1.09 8.35 7.13
CA LYS A 172 0.26 7.14 7.00
C LYS A 172 -0.58 7.15 5.72
N GLU A 173 -1.28 8.25 5.46
CA GLU A 173 -2.15 8.35 4.27
C GLU A 173 -1.33 8.41 2.98
N TYR A 174 -0.16 9.06 3.00
CA TYR A 174 0.76 9.02 1.87
C TYR A 174 1.28 7.60 1.60
N ILE A 175 1.78 6.89 2.63
CA ILE A 175 2.30 5.53 2.49
C ILE A 175 1.21 4.56 2.02
N LYS A 176 -0.03 4.76 2.49
CA LYS A 176 -1.22 4.07 2.01
C LYS A 176 -1.52 4.39 0.54
N GLN A 177 -1.43 5.65 0.13
CA GLN A 177 -1.61 6.07 -1.28
C GLN A 177 -0.54 5.48 -2.20
N VAL A 178 0.73 5.40 -1.76
CA VAL A 178 1.80 4.78 -2.56
C VAL A 178 1.93 3.27 -2.34
N SER A 179 1.02 2.67 -1.56
CA SER A 179 0.97 1.24 -1.19
C SER A 179 2.32 0.61 -0.83
N ASN A 180 3.17 1.34 -0.10
CA ASN A 180 4.51 0.87 0.25
C ASN A 180 4.50 0.17 1.62
N VAL A 181 4.20 -1.14 1.61
CA VAL A 181 4.15 -1.98 2.82
C VAL A 181 5.47 -1.98 3.61
N PRO A 182 6.66 -2.11 2.99
CA PRO A 182 7.94 -1.99 3.71
C PRO A 182 8.07 -0.66 4.45
N CYS A 183 7.64 0.44 3.83
CA CYS A 183 7.67 1.76 4.43
C CYS A 183 6.70 1.89 5.62
N MET A 184 5.51 1.28 5.55
CA MET A 184 4.58 1.23 6.69
C MET A 184 5.14 0.41 7.84
N ASN A 185 5.76 -0.74 7.54
CA ASN A 185 6.42 -1.59 8.54
C ASN A 185 7.62 -0.87 9.19
N ALA A 186 8.45 -0.17 8.41
CA ALA A 186 9.54 0.64 8.93
C ALA A 186 9.03 1.77 9.84
N LEU A 187 7.94 2.44 9.46
CA LEU A 187 7.31 3.48 10.29
C LEU A 187 6.81 2.92 11.62
N ILE A 188 6.15 1.76 11.61
CA ILE A 188 5.70 1.05 12.81
C ILE A 188 6.90 0.69 13.70
N ALA A 189 7.94 0.08 13.13
CA ALA A 189 9.15 -0.29 13.86
C ALA A 189 9.81 0.93 14.51
N CYS A 190 9.95 2.05 13.79
CA CYS A 190 10.51 3.27 14.37
C CYS A 190 9.66 3.81 15.54
N MET A 191 8.33 3.75 15.46
CA MET A 191 7.46 4.14 16.59
C MET A 191 7.59 3.19 17.80
N GLU A 192 7.78 1.89 17.56
CA GLU A 192 8.08 0.91 18.62
C GLU A 192 9.42 1.20 19.28
N THR A 193 10.47 1.51 18.51
CA THR A 193 11.79 1.91 19.01
C THR A 193 11.70 3.18 19.85
N ILE A 194 10.94 4.19 19.43
CA ILE A 194 10.69 5.41 20.23
C ILE A 194 10.03 5.04 21.55
N THR A 195 8.98 4.22 21.50
CA THR A 195 8.26 3.78 22.70
C THR A 195 9.19 3.07 23.68
N MET A 196 10.08 2.21 23.18
CA MET A 196 11.07 1.52 23.98
C MET A 196 12.10 2.49 24.60
N GLY A 197 12.66 3.39 23.79
CA GLY A 197 13.61 4.41 24.23
C GLY A 197 13.02 5.31 25.34
N LEU A 198 11.77 5.73 25.18
CA LEU A 198 11.05 6.50 26.19
C LEU A 198 10.86 5.69 27.48
N LYS A 199 10.47 4.41 27.39
CA LYS A 199 10.29 3.55 28.57
C LYS A 199 11.59 3.38 29.38
N VAL A 200 12.73 3.23 28.72
CA VAL A 200 14.04 3.13 29.39
C VAL A 200 14.63 4.49 29.82
N GLY A 201 13.90 5.58 29.60
CA GLY A 201 14.25 6.90 30.14
C GLY A 201 15.09 7.79 29.25
N LEU A 202 15.14 7.50 27.95
CA LEU A 202 15.82 8.37 26.99
C LEU A 202 14.98 9.63 26.70
N ASP A 203 15.69 10.75 26.55
CA ASP A 203 15.12 12.01 26.07
C ASP A 203 14.98 12.01 24.54
N TYR A 204 14.35 13.06 24.00
CA TYR A 204 14.08 13.21 22.58
C TYR A 204 15.33 13.05 21.69
N HIS A 205 16.46 13.65 22.09
CA HIS A 205 17.68 13.67 21.28
C HIS A 205 18.39 12.31 21.27
N LYS A 206 18.36 11.59 22.40
CA LYS A 206 18.87 10.22 22.50
C LYS A 206 18.01 9.23 21.72
N VAL A 207 16.68 9.39 21.75
CA VAL A 207 15.76 8.59 20.93
C VAL A 207 15.99 8.88 19.43
N ALA A 208 16.21 10.14 19.06
CA ALA A 208 16.56 10.47 17.67
C ALA A 208 17.88 9.82 17.23
N ALA A 209 18.88 9.79 18.11
CA ALA A 209 20.16 9.12 17.83
C ALA A 209 19.98 7.60 17.63
N MET A 210 19.15 6.94 18.44
CA MET A 210 18.84 5.50 18.25
C MET A 210 18.22 5.20 16.88
N LEU A 211 17.49 6.15 16.31
CA LEU A 211 16.89 6.03 14.99
C LEU A 211 17.84 6.47 13.85
N ASN A 212 19.09 6.80 14.17
CA ASN A 212 20.06 7.38 13.24
C ASN A 212 19.54 8.69 12.58
N VAL A 213 18.80 9.50 13.34
CA VAL A 213 18.27 10.79 12.89
C VAL A 213 18.98 11.93 13.59
N GLU A 214 19.66 12.76 12.81
CA GLU A 214 20.34 13.96 13.31
C GLU A 214 19.35 15.05 13.76
N THR A 215 19.68 15.66 14.89
CA THR A 215 19.03 16.80 15.55
C THR A 215 20.11 17.80 15.97
N SER A 216 19.70 19.01 16.38
CA SER A 216 20.63 20.06 16.81
C SER A 216 21.50 19.73 18.03
N GLN A 217 21.22 18.64 18.76
CA GLN A 217 21.89 18.32 20.03
C GLN A 217 22.41 16.88 20.14
N ASN A 218 22.40 16.09 19.04
CA ASN A 218 22.87 14.69 19.06
C ASN A 218 23.98 14.38 18.05
N GLY A 219 24.61 15.38 17.43
CA GLY A 219 25.69 15.16 16.46
C GLY A 219 26.88 14.37 17.02
N GLU A 220 27.22 14.57 18.30
CA GLU A 220 28.29 13.80 18.97
C GLU A 220 27.93 12.34 19.25
N LEU A 221 26.63 11.98 19.24
CA LEU A 221 26.15 10.62 19.48
C LEU A 221 26.05 9.77 18.21
N LEU A 222 26.18 10.40 17.04
CA LEU A 222 26.04 9.79 15.72
C LEU A 222 27.38 9.58 14.99
N GLY A 223 28.49 9.72 15.72
CA GLY A 223 29.87 9.74 15.22
C GLY A 223 30.20 8.74 14.11
#